data_AF-A0A4R7Z4J0-F1
#
_entry.id   AF-A0A4R7Z4J0-F1
#
_cell.length_a   1.000
_cell.length_b   1.000
_cell.length_c   1.000
_cell.angle_alpha   90.00
_cell.angle_beta   90.00
_cell.angle_gamma   90.00
#
_symmetry.space_group_name_H-M   'P 1'
#
loop_
_entity.id
_entity.type
_entity.pdbx_description
1 polymer ?
#
loop_
_entity_poly.entity_id
_entity_poly.type
_entity_poly.pdbx_seq_one_letter_code
_entity_poly.pdbx_strand_id
1 'polypeptide(L)'
;MGYSLESAAKKYNLKLETDTAPRMLKNLILKLYQKFDKKVVILIDEYDKPVFASLIDSYSYQFDFEKYSRFQKSLKSFYQNLEELAEYLEKVYLTGIIKFGSSSIFPDSINLVELDQDPEFAELPGFTEAELDEYLTPYFSKLKAKYELTTREAKKTFKEHYFGYRFTEKNIKVYNPFAAARVLDFGSFDNHWFNSGSPKLLFHLIQRKDFSITKFEDLRVEKSKLNPSSIKELTLIPFMYQTGYLTIKEISAEGLVKLSFPNFEVESNFLINLLDFMTEDKINTVDIYYLRKSLVQNDKQQFKKYLNSIIDDLKEVEINESESVKEFYQQIFYLIAKALSSLYLKISSQILNTEESVEFKAKTEDNHFLLSFHYGQDEETFRQLKAESETEKDSTYISINFDLQQRELAEVEIKS
;
A
#
# COMPACT_ATOMS: atom_id res chain seq x y z
N MET A 1 -11.28 -17.76 22.26
CA MET A 1 -10.29 -18.87 22.24
C MET A 1 -10.83 -20.17 22.83
N GLY A 2 -11.38 -20.19 24.07
CA GLY A 2 -11.81 -21.45 24.72
C GLY A 2 -12.77 -22.31 23.89
N TYR A 3 -13.82 -21.71 23.32
CA TYR A 3 -14.77 -22.42 22.45
C TYR A 3 -14.10 -23.10 21.24
N SER A 4 -13.16 -22.43 20.58
CA SER A 4 -12.45 -22.98 19.43
C SER A 4 -11.59 -24.20 19.80
N LEU A 5 -10.95 -24.17 20.98
CA LEU A 5 -10.16 -25.28 21.50
C LEU A 5 -11.03 -26.48 21.88
N GLU A 6 -12.21 -26.25 22.48
CA GLU A 6 -13.19 -27.31 22.73
C GLU A 6 -13.70 -27.94 21.43
N SER A 7 -14.01 -27.12 20.43
CA SER A 7 -14.44 -27.60 19.12
C SER A 7 -13.37 -28.48 18.47
N ALA A 8 -12.10 -28.06 18.53
CA ALA A 8 -10.97 -28.86 18.06
C ALA A 8 -10.84 -30.18 18.85
N ALA A 9 -10.93 -30.14 20.18
CA ALA A 9 -10.87 -31.34 21.02
C ALA A 9 -11.99 -32.33 20.68
N LYS A 10 -13.22 -31.84 20.47
CA LYS A 10 -14.38 -32.64 20.11
C LYS A 10 -14.19 -33.39 18.78
N LYS A 11 -13.55 -32.78 17.78
CA LYS A 11 -13.22 -33.46 16.50
C LYS A 11 -12.40 -34.73 16.71
N TYR A 12 -11.62 -34.78 17.78
CA TYR A 12 -10.78 -35.93 18.13
C TYR A 12 -11.33 -36.75 19.30
N ASN A 13 -12.59 -36.54 19.70
CA ASN A 13 -13.20 -37.19 20.87
C ASN A 13 -12.38 -37.01 22.16
N LEU A 14 -11.76 -35.84 22.32
CA LEU A 14 -11.00 -35.46 23.51
C LEU A 14 -11.85 -34.55 24.40
N LYS A 15 -11.75 -34.76 25.72
CA LYS A 15 -12.34 -33.89 26.73
C LYS A 15 -11.26 -33.02 27.34
N LEU A 16 -11.44 -31.70 27.35
CA LEU A 16 -10.53 -30.78 28.03
C LEU A 16 -10.93 -30.65 29.51
N GLU A 17 -9.94 -30.56 30.39
CA GLU A 17 -10.12 -30.61 31.86
C GLU A 17 -9.96 -29.25 32.54
N THR A 18 -9.88 -28.16 31.77
CA THR A 18 -9.56 -26.82 32.25
C THR A 18 -10.42 -25.77 31.56
N ASP A 19 -10.62 -24.63 32.21
CA ASP A 19 -11.53 -23.54 31.80
C ASP A 19 -10.84 -22.31 31.19
N THR A 20 -9.51 -22.20 31.28
CA THR A 20 -8.76 -21.10 30.67
C THR A 20 -8.09 -21.51 29.36
N ALA A 21 -8.16 -20.64 28.35
CA ALA A 21 -7.63 -20.93 27.01
C ALA A 21 -6.16 -21.41 26.98
N PRO A 22 -5.21 -20.81 27.76
CA PRO A 22 -3.84 -21.31 27.84
C PRO A 22 -3.74 -22.77 28.32
N ARG A 23 -4.47 -23.12 29.39
CA ARG A 23 -4.48 -24.48 29.95
C ARG A 23 -5.20 -25.47 29.03
N MET A 24 -6.26 -25.02 28.36
CA MET A 24 -6.99 -25.82 27.37
C MET A 24 -6.10 -26.19 26.20
N LEU A 25 -5.29 -25.26 25.70
CA LEU A 25 -4.34 -25.51 24.63
C LEU A 25 -3.28 -26.54 25.05
N LYS A 26 -2.72 -26.37 26.26
CA LYS A 26 -1.77 -27.32 26.85
C LYS A 26 -2.37 -28.73 26.95
N ASN A 27 -3.58 -28.85 27.50
CA ASN A 27 -4.27 -30.13 27.63
C ASN A 27 -4.57 -30.77 26.27
N LEU A 28 -4.98 -29.96 25.28
CA LEU A 28 -5.24 -30.43 23.91
C LEU A 28 -3.97 -30.99 23.26
N ILE A 29 -2.85 -30.28 23.32
CA ILE A 29 -1.56 -30.72 22.74
C ILE A 29 -1.11 -32.04 23.36
N LEU A 30 -1.10 -32.14 24.69
CA LEU A 30 -0.69 -33.36 25.39
C LEU A 30 -1.59 -34.54 25.04
N LYS A 31 -2.91 -34.34 24.98
CA LYS A 31 -3.86 -35.41 24.64
C LYS A 31 -3.76 -35.84 23.18
N LEU A 32 -3.51 -34.91 22.25
CA LEU A 32 -3.25 -35.24 20.86
C LEU A 32 -1.97 -36.06 20.71
N TYR A 33 -0.89 -35.64 21.37
CA TYR A 33 0.36 -36.38 21.40
C TYR A 33 0.16 -37.80 21.96
N GLN A 34 -0.46 -37.93 23.13
CA GLN A 34 -0.74 -39.23 23.75
C GLN A 34 -1.61 -40.15 22.88
N LYS A 35 -2.60 -39.57 22.18
CA LYS A 35 -3.53 -40.34 21.36
C LYS A 35 -2.89 -40.86 20.07
N PHE A 36 -2.02 -40.06 19.45
CA PHE A 36 -1.48 -40.36 18.12
C PHE A 36 -0.02 -40.80 18.14
N ASP A 37 0.68 -40.64 19.26
CA ASP A 37 2.13 -40.84 19.40
C ASP A 37 2.91 -40.04 18.34
N LYS A 38 2.46 -38.81 18.10
CA LYS A 38 3.03 -37.86 17.13
C LYS A 38 3.08 -36.48 17.74
N LYS A 39 4.18 -35.78 17.47
CA LYS A 39 4.34 -34.36 17.77
C LYS A 39 3.30 -33.53 17.02
N VAL A 40 2.83 -32.47 17.66
CA VAL A 40 1.75 -31.60 17.16
C VAL A 40 2.34 -30.46 16.33
N VAL A 41 1.71 -30.17 15.18
CA VAL A 41 1.96 -28.96 14.40
C VAL A 41 0.89 -27.93 14.72
N ILE A 42 1.29 -26.70 15.01
CA ILE A 42 0.38 -25.58 15.26
C ILE A 42 0.52 -24.56 14.13
N LEU A 43 -0.61 -24.16 13.55
CA LEU A 43 -0.71 -23.07 12.58
C LEU A 43 -1.54 -21.95 13.21
N ILE A 44 -0.96 -20.76 13.34
CA ILE A 44 -1.64 -19.57 13.87
C ILE A 44 -1.67 -18.53 12.76
N ASP A 45 -2.87 -18.26 12.26
CA ASP A 45 -3.09 -17.21 11.29
C ASP A 45 -3.49 -15.88 11.95
N GLU A 46 -3.15 -14.78 11.29
CA GLU A 46 -3.33 -13.40 11.74
C GLU A 46 -2.93 -13.19 13.21
N TYR A 47 -1.75 -13.68 13.61
CA TYR A 47 -1.28 -13.60 15.01
C TYR A 47 -1.19 -12.15 15.52
N ASP A 48 -1.02 -11.23 14.59
CA ASP A 48 -0.75 -9.80 14.72
C ASP A 48 -2.05 -8.98 14.90
N LYS A 49 -3.17 -9.44 14.33
CA LYS A 49 -4.47 -8.75 14.35
C LYS A 49 -4.99 -8.37 15.74
N PRO A 50 -5.02 -9.27 16.75
CA PRO A 50 -5.51 -8.88 18.06
C PRO A 50 -4.54 -7.92 18.78
N VAL A 51 -3.25 -7.99 18.46
CA VAL A 51 -2.24 -7.07 18.97
C VAL A 51 -2.48 -5.67 18.41
N PHE A 52 -2.65 -5.59 17.10
CA PHE A 52 -2.92 -4.35 16.39
C PHE A 52 -4.23 -3.68 16.86
N ALA A 53 -5.30 -4.46 17.05
CA ALA A 53 -6.57 -3.98 17.60
C ALA A 53 -6.47 -3.50 19.06
N SER A 54 -5.47 -3.98 19.81
CA SER A 54 -5.18 -3.48 21.16
C SER A 54 -4.38 -2.19 21.15
N LEU A 55 -3.62 -1.93 20.07
CA LEU A 55 -2.74 -0.78 19.92
C LEU A 55 -3.48 0.45 19.41
N ILE A 56 -4.49 0.29 18.56
CA ILE A 56 -5.15 1.42 17.89
C ILE A 56 -6.54 1.63 18.45
N ASP A 57 -6.82 2.87 18.82
CA ASP A 57 -8.19 3.31 19.08
C ASP A 57 -8.95 3.47 17.76
N SER A 58 -10.07 2.75 17.62
CA SER A 58 -10.80 2.65 16.35
C SER A 58 -11.50 3.94 15.92
N TYR A 59 -11.64 4.92 16.82
CA TYR A 59 -12.31 6.18 16.55
C TYR A 59 -11.31 7.30 16.26
N SER A 60 -10.32 7.47 17.13
CA SER A 60 -9.31 8.52 17.03
C SER A 60 -8.10 8.14 16.18
N TYR A 61 -7.94 6.85 15.82
CA TYR A 61 -6.75 6.32 15.15
C TYR A 61 -5.45 6.61 15.92
N GLN A 62 -5.52 6.85 17.23
CA GLN A 62 -4.36 7.07 18.10
C GLN A 62 -3.81 5.75 18.64
N PHE A 63 -2.53 5.74 18.99
CA PHE A 63 -1.88 4.59 19.62
C PHE A 63 -2.12 4.57 21.13
N ASP A 64 -2.78 3.53 21.61
CA ASP A 64 -3.00 3.23 23.03
C ASP A 64 -1.99 2.19 23.51
N PHE A 65 -0.82 2.68 23.91
CA PHE A 65 0.25 1.82 24.42
C PHE A 65 -0.06 1.21 25.80
N GLU A 66 -1.01 1.77 26.56
CA GLU A 66 -1.41 1.22 27.85
C GLU A 66 -2.27 -0.03 27.67
N LYS A 67 -3.30 0.05 26.83
CA LYS A 67 -4.13 -1.10 26.43
C LYS A 67 -3.29 -2.18 25.78
N TYR A 68 -2.40 -1.80 24.86
CA TYR A 68 -1.41 -2.71 24.28
C TYR A 68 -0.58 -3.42 25.35
N SER A 69 -0.02 -2.71 26.34
CA SER A 69 0.83 -3.30 27.38
C SER A 69 0.10 -4.33 28.24
N ARG A 70 -1.21 -4.14 28.50
CA ARG A 70 -2.04 -5.13 29.20
C ARG A 70 -2.28 -6.38 28.35
N PHE A 71 -2.54 -6.19 27.06
CA PHE A 71 -2.76 -7.29 26.12
C PHE A 71 -1.48 -8.09 25.86
N GLN A 72 -0.34 -7.41 25.73
CA GLN A 72 0.99 -7.96 25.56
C GLN A 72 1.34 -9.00 26.64
N LYS A 73 1.06 -8.70 27.91
CA LYS A 73 1.29 -9.65 29.03
C LYS A 73 0.49 -10.95 28.87
N SER A 74 -0.75 -10.84 28.40
CA SER A 74 -1.62 -12.00 28.19
C SER A 74 -1.11 -12.88 27.04
N LEU A 75 -0.60 -12.26 25.97
CA LEU A 75 0.01 -13.00 24.85
C LEU A 75 1.34 -13.65 25.21
N LYS A 76 2.22 -12.97 25.94
CA LYS A 76 3.46 -13.59 26.44
C LYS A 76 3.16 -14.84 27.26
N SER A 77 2.17 -14.76 28.16
CA SER A 77 1.73 -15.93 28.94
C SER A 77 1.16 -17.05 28.05
N PHE A 78 0.41 -16.72 26.99
CA PHE A 78 -0.09 -17.71 26.04
C PHE A 78 1.06 -18.46 25.35
N TYR A 79 2.01 -17.73 24.75
CA TYR A 79 3.13 -18.31 24.02
C TYR A 79 4.15 -19.02 24.93
N GLN A 80 4.29 -18.62 26.19
CA GLN A 80 5.11 -19.34 27.17
C GLN A 80 4.66 -20.79 27.36
N ASN A 81 3.37 -21.10 27.24
CA ASN A 81 2.92 -22.50 27.29
C ASN A 81 3.44 -23.33 26.12
N LEU A 82 3.70 -22.72 24.95
CA LEU A 82 4.26 -23.46 23.81
C LEU A 82 5.72 -23.85 24.08
N GLU A 83 6.47 -22.98 24.74
CA GLU A 83 7.84 -23.28 25.18
C GLU A 83 7.88 -24.46 26.15
N GLU A 84 7.00 -24.47 27.16
CA GLU A 84 6.87 -25.60 28.10
C GLU A 84 6.49 -26.93 27.40
N LEU A 85 5.94 -26.86 26.19
CA LEU A 85 5.47 -28.00 25.43
C LEU A 85 6.36 -28.36 24.24
N ALA A 86 7.57 -27.78 24.15
CA ALA A 86 8.47 -27.95 23.02
C ALA A 86 8.75 -29.43 22.66
N GLU A 87 8.82 -30.33 23.65
CA GLU A 87 9.02 -31.77 23.41
C GLU A 87 7.84 -32.46 22.69
N TYR A 88 6.64 -31.90 22.80
CA TYR A 88 5.42 -32.40 22.17
C TYR A 88 5.10 -31.71 20.83
N LEU A 89 5.86 -30.68 20.47
CA LEU A 89 5.66 -29.89 19.27
C LEU A 89 6.66 -30.28 18.19
N GLU A 90 6.17 -30.39 16.96
CA GLU A 90 7.01 -30.60 15.78
C GLU A 90 7.41 -29.24 15.21
N LYS A 91 6.41 -28.39 14.92
CA LYS A 91 6.58 -27.03 14.40
C LYS A 91 5.42 -26.13 14.83
N VAL A 92 5.71 -24.84 14.96
CA VAL A 92 4.72 -23.78 15.14
C VAL A 92 4.92 -22.77 14.02
N TYR A 93 3.91 -22.56 13.20
CA TYR A 93 3.91 -21.57 12.13
C TYR A 93 2.97 -20.42 12.48
N LEU A 94 3.46 -19.21 12.25
CA LEU A 94 2.73 -17.97 12.48
C LEU A 94 2.63 -17.22 11.15
N THR A 95 1.43 -16.76 10.81
CA THR A 95 1.20 -15.85 9.68
C THR A 95 0.52 -14.58 10.20
N GLY A 96 0.86 -13.45 9.59
CA GLY A 96 0.37 -12.13 9.98
C GLY A 96 0.91 -11.06 9.05
N ILE A 97 0.40 -9.85 9.21
CA ILE A 97 0.78 -8.69 8.39
C ILE A 97 1.85 -7.87 9.13
N ILE A 98 1.60 -7.54 10.39
CA ILE A 98 2.47 -6.68 11.20
C ILE A 98 3.45 -7.49 12.02
N LYS A 99 4.73 -7.16 11.85
CA LYS A 99 5.80 -7.73 12.65
C LYS A 99 5.90 -7.00 13.98
N PHE A 100 5.49 -7.71 15.01
CA PHE A 100 5.80 -7.38 16.39
C PHE A 100 7.12 -8.09 16.72
N GLY A 101 8.24 -7.35 16.85
CA GLY A 101 9.57 -7.93 17.08
C GLY A 101 9.60 -8.93 18.24
N SER A 102 10.54 -9.88 18.24
CA SER A 102 10.54 -11.05 19.15
C SER A 102 10.34 -10.71 20.64
N SER A 103 10.85 -9.56 21.11
CA SER A 103 10.70 -9.10 22.50
C SER A 103 9.30 -8.56 22.87
N SER A 104 8.42 -8.37 21.88
CA SER A 104 7.12 -7.71 22.06
C SER A 104 6.07 -8.65 22.64
N ILE A 105 5.57 -9.65 21.92
CA ILE A 105 4.47 -10.51 22.36
C ILE A 105 4.91 -11.93 22.69
N PHE A 106 6.15 -12.30 22.37
CA PHE A 106 6.70 -13.62 22.67
C PHE A 106 7.56 -13.56 23.95
N PRO A 107 7.70 -14.70 24.65
CA PRO A 107 8.73 -14.88 25.68
C PRO A 107 10.13 -14.67 25.08
N ASP A 108 11.04 -14.09 25.87
CA ASP A 108 12.39 -13.74 25.40
C ASP A 108 13.26 -14.97 25.08
N SER A 109 12.84 -16.16 25.53
CA SER A 109 13.39 -17.48 25.24
C SER A 109 13.00 -18.02 23.86
N ILE A 110 11.95 -17.48 23.22
CA ILE A 110 11.51 -17.91 21.90
C ILE A 110 12.26 -17.13 20.82
N ASN A 111 13.08 -17.84 20.05
CA ASN A 111 13.71 -17.32 18.85
C ASN A 111 12.81 -17.62 17.64
N LEU A 112 12.28 -16.59 17.01
CA LEU A 112 11.52 -16.72 15.76
C LEU A 112 12.47 -16.83 14.57
N VAL A 113 12.10 -17.67 13.62
CA VAL A 113 12.74 -17.73 12.30
C VAL A 113 11.82 -17.01 11.31
N GLU A 114 12.30 -15.91 10.73
CA GLU A 114 11.55 -15.12 9.76
C GLU A 114 11.75 -15.66 8.35
N LEU A 115 10.69 -16.21 7.76
CA LEU A 115 10.75 -16.79 6.42
C LEU A 115 10.59 -15.75 5.31
N ASP A 116 9.82 -14.68 5.56
CA ASP A 116 9.44 -13.69 4.54
C ASP A 116 10.60 -12.82 4.04
N GLN A 117 11.76 -12.88 4.69
CA GLN A 117 12.99 -12.18 4.31
C GLN A 117 14.07 -13.10 3.76
N ASP A 118 13.88 -14.39 3.92
CA ASP A 118 14.82 -15.39 3.45
C ASP A 118 14.68 -15.53 1.92
N PRO A 119 15.76 -15.31 1.15
CA PRO A 119 15.75 -15.47 -0.30
C PRO A 119 15.24 -16.83 -0.80
N GLU A 120 15.38 -17.90 0.00
CA GLU A 120 14.88 -19.24 -0.34
C GLU A 120 13.34 -19.30 -0.37
N PHE A 121 12.68 -18.42 0.38
CA PHE A 121 11.23 -18.34 0.47
C PHE A 121 10.66 -17.13 -0.28
N ALA A 122 11.42 -16.53 -1.20
CA ALA A 122 11.01 -15.34 -1.94
C ALA A 122 9.71 -15.50 -2.75
N GLU A 123 9.38 -16.73 -3.13
CA GLU A 123 8.18 -17.09 -3.90
C GLU A 123 6.99 -17.41 -2.98
N LEU A 124 7.23 -17.77 -1.70
CA LEU A 124 6.21 -18.21 -0.75
C LEU A 124 4.99 -17.27 -0.62
N PRO A 125 5.13 -15.93 -0.62
CA PRO A 125 3.99 -15.05 -0.38
C PRO A 125 2.99 -14.93 -1.54
N GLY A 126 3.31 -15.46 -2.74
CA GLY A 126 2.49 -15.19 -3.90
C GLY A 126 2.69 -16.12 -5.08
N PHE A 127 1.95 -15.87 -6.17
CA PHE A 127 2.16 -16.60 -7.42
C PHE A 127 3.28 -15.95 -8.23
N THR A 128 4.19 -16.75 -8.76
CA THR A 128 5.16 -16.30 -9.76
C THR A 128 4.50 -16.16 -11.14
N GLU A 129 5.18 -15.48 -12.08
CA GLU A 129 4.72 -15.47 -13.48
C GLU A 129 4.67 -16.89 -14.08
N ALA A 130 5.64 -17.74 -13.73
CA ALA A 130 5.71 -19.12 -14.21
C ALA A 130 4.52 -19.95 -13.72
N GLU A 131 4.18 -19.88 -12.44
CA GLU A 131 3.02 -20.58 -11.88
C GLU A 131 1.69 -20.05 -12.46
N LEU A 132 1.59 -18.74 -12.69
CA LEU A 132 0.42 -18.16 -13.35
C LEU A 132 0.28 -18.69 -14.78
N ASP A 133 1.37 -18.75 -15.53
CA ASP A 133 1.37 -19.26 -16.89
C ASP A 133 1.03 -20.75 -16.95
N GLU A 134 1.59 -21.55 -16.04
CA GLU A 134 1.38 -23.00 -15.98
C GLU A 134 -0.04 -23.36 -15.50
N TYR A 135 -0.50 -22.77 -14.39
CA TYR A 135 -1.70 -23.22 -13.70
C TYR A 135 -2.93 -22.34 -13.95
N LEU A 136 -2.75 -21.04 -14.23
CA LEU A 136 -3.84 -20.07 -14.23
C LEU A 136 -4.27 -19.59 -15.63
N THR A 137 -3.51 -19.93 -16.68
CA THR A 137 -3.85 -19.56 -18.08
C THR A 137 -5.31 -19.87 -18.48
N PRO A 138 -5.91 -21.02 -18.14
CA PRO A 138 -7.30 -21.32 -18.51
C PRO A 138 -8.33 -20.33 -17.93
N TYR A 139 -8.04 -19.70 -16.79
CA TYR A 139 -8.95 -18.81 -16.09
C TYR A 139 -9.01 -17.40 -16.71
N PHE A 140 -8.12 -17.06 -17.65
CA PHE A 140 -8.20 -15.81 -18.42
C PHE A 140 -9.36 -15.75 -19.41
N SER A 141 -10.06 -16.85 -19.65
CA SER A 141 -11.18 -16.94 -20.61
C SER A 141 -12.27 -15.90 -20.36
N LYS A 142 -12.65 -15.65 -19.10
CA LYS A 142 -13.65 -14.64 -18.73
C LYS A 142 -13.20 -13.22 -19.06
N LEU A 143 -11.96 -12.86 -18.71
CA LEU A 143 -11.37 -11.55 -19.04
C LEU A 143 -11.33 -11.33 -20.55
N LYS A 144 -10.84 -12.31 -21.30
CA LYS A 144 -10.75 -12.24 -22.76
C LYS A 144 -12.11 -12.01 -23.41
N ALA A 145 -13.13 -12.74 -22.96
CA ALA A 145 -14.48 -12.60 -23.50
C ALA A 145 -15.09 -11.23 -23.16
N LYS A 146 -14.89 -10.73 -21.93
CA LYS A 146 -15.47 -9.45 -21.47
C LYS A 146 -14.85 -8.23 -22.15
N TYR A 147 -13.52 -8.24 -22.33
CA TYR A 147 -12.76 -7.10 -22.84
C TYR A 147 -12.30 -7.27 -24.29
N GLU A 148 -12.74 -8.33 -24.98
CA GLU A 148 -12.39 -8.64 -26.36
C GLU A 148 -10.87 -8.74 -26.60
N LEU A 149 -10.13 -9.31 -25.63
CA LEU A 149 -8.68 -9.40 -25.64
C LEU A 149 -8.16 -10.76 -26.12
N THR A 150 -7.00 -10.77 -26.76
CA THR A 150 -6.19 -11.98 -26.91
C THR A 150 -5.65 -12.44 -25.56
N THR A 151 -5.21 -13.71 -25.46
CA THR A 151 -4.55 -14.21 -24.23
C THR A 151 -3.32 -13.37 -23.87
N ARG A 152 -2.56 -12.93 -24.87
CA ARG A 152 -1.34 -12.13 -24.67
C ARG A 152 -1.67 -10.76 -24.10
N GLU A 153 -2.68 -10.08 -24.65
CA GLU A 153 -3.12 -8.77 -24.15
C GLU A 153 -3.69 -8.89 -22.74
N ALA A 154 -4.57 -9.86 -22.48
CA ALA A 154 -5.13 -10.07 -21.15
C ALA A 154 -4.05 -10.32 -20.09
N LYS A 155 -3.05 -11.16 -20.39
CA LYS A 155 -1.91 -11.39 -19.48
C LYS A 155 -1.03 -10.15 -19.30
N LYS A 156 -0.81 -9.36 -20.36
CA LYS A 156 -0.06 -8.10 -20.28
C LYS A 156 -0.77 -7.11 -19.35
N THR A 157 -2.07 -6.86 -19.57
CA THR A 157 -2.87 -5.97 -18.73
C THR A 157 -2.92 -6.46 -17.28
N PHE A 158 -3.09 -7.77 -17.08
CA PHE A 158 -3.09 -8.38 -15.75
C PHE A 158 -1.74 -8.20 -15.03
N LYS A 159 -0.62 -8.38 -15.73
CA LYS A 159 0.72 -8.12 -15.19
C LYS A 159 0.89 -6.66 -14.79
N GLU A 160 0.50 -5.73 -15.65
CA GLU A 160 0.58 -4.29 -15.37
C GLU A 160 -0.27 -3.88 -14.15
N HIS A 161 -1.42 -4.55 -13.94
CA HIS A 161 -2.32 -4.27 -12.81
C HIS A 161 -1.86 -4.86 -11.48
N TYR A 162 -1.40 -6.12 -11.48
CA TYR A 162 -1.36 -6.92 -10.25
C TYR A 162 0.04 -7.46 -9.90
N PHE A 163 1.01 -7.41 -10.81
CA PHE A 163 2.34 -7.97 -10.57
C PHE A 163 3.28 -6.95 -9.93
N GLY A 164 4.04 -7.38 -8.91
CA GLY A 164 5.21 -6.60 -8.51
C GLY A 164 5.65 -6.67 -7.06
N TYR A 165 5.03 -7.51 -6.22
CA TYR A 165 5.44 -7.68 -4.82
C TYR A 165 6.78 -8.39 -4.70
N ARG A 166 7.70 -7.83 -3.93
CA ARG A 166 9.01 -8.38 -3.58
C ARG A 166 9.37 -7.98 -2.14
N PHE A 167 9.69 -8.97 -1.32
CA PHE A 167 10.00 -8.77 0.10
C PHE A 167 11.42 -9.24 0.49
N THR A 168 12.16 -9.81 -0.46
CA THR A 168 13.52 -10.31 -0.24
C THR A 168 14.52 -9.66 -1.18
N GLU A 169 15.81 -9.88 -0.91
CA GLU A 169 16.90 -9.42 -1.78
C GLU A 169 16.98 -10.17 -3.11
N LYS A 170 16.41 -11.37 -3.21
CA LYS A 170 16.26 -12.07 -4.49
C LYS A 170 15.36 -11.23 -5.39
N ASN A 171 15.73 -11.06 -6.65
CA ASN A 171 14.91 -10.34 -7.63
C ASN A 171 13.76 -11.23 -8.13
N ILE A 172 12.93 -11.70 -7.20
CA ILE A 172 11.71 -12.44 -7.47
C ILE A 172 10.54 -11.56 -7.08
N LYS A 173 9.59 -11.48 -8.00
CA LYS A 173 8.34 -10.76 -7.80
C LYS A 173 7.20 -11.75 -7.92
N VAL A 174 6.15 -11.48 -7.15
CA VAL A 174 4.95 -12.31 -7.13
C VAL A 174 3.68 -11.46 -7.29
N TYR A 175 2.60 -12.13 -7.69
CA TYR A 175 1.24 -11.64 -7.59
C TYR A 175 0.69 -11.91 -6.19
N ASN A 176 -0.14 -11.01 -5.68
CA ASN A 176 -0.94 -11.31 -4.50
C ASN A 176 -1.95 -12.44 -4.85
N PRO A 177 -1.96 -13.58 -4.14
CA PRO A 177 -2.83 -14.72 -4.48
C PRO A 177 -4.32 -14.40 -4.46
N PHE A 178 -4.77 -13.63 -3.45
CA PHE A 178 -6.17 -13.27 -3.30
C PHE A 178 -6.63 -12.39 -4.45
N ALA A 179 -5.90 -11.31 -4.75
CA ALA A 179 -6.24 -10.40 -5.83
C ALA A 179 -6.24 -11.12 -7.17
N ALA A 180 -5.18 -11.89 -7.47
CA ALA A 180 -5.06 -12.64 -8.71
C ALA A 180 -6.22 -13.63 -8.90
N ALA A 181 -6.55 -14.40 -7.86
CA ALA A 181 -7.65 -15.36 -7.92
C ALA A 181 -9.00 -14.67 -8.16
N ARG A 182 -9.26 -13.53 -7.51
CA ARG A 182 -10.53 -12.79 -7.65
C ARG A 182 -10.72 -12.20 -9.04
N VAL A 183 -9.68 -11.59 -9.61
CA VAL A 183 -9.72 -11.03 -10.97
C VAL A 183 -10.03 -12.13 -11.99
N LEU A 184 -9.35 -13.29 -11.87
CA LEU A 184 -9.53 -14.41 -12.78
C LEU A 184 -10.89 -15.11 -12.61
N ASP A 185 -11.41 -15.18 -11.38
CA ASP A 185 -12.72 -15.76 -11.11
C ASP A 185 -13.87 -14.85 -11.58
N PHE A 186 -13.83 -13.55 -11.28
CA PHE A 186 -14.88 -12.63 -11.69
C PHE A 186 -14.77 -12.17 -13.14
N GLY A 187 -13.56 -12.21 -13.72
CA GLY A 187 -13.33 -11.77 -15.09
C GLY A 187 -13.36 -10.26 -15.25
N SER A 188 -12.93 -9.51 -14.23
CA SER A 188 -12.87 -8.04 -14.24
C SER A 188 -11.56 -7.53 -13.64
N PHE A 189 -11.00 -6.48 -14.25
CA PHE A 189 -9.83 -5.77 -13.75
C PHE A 189 -10.20 -4.84 -12.57
N ASP A 190 -10.70 -5.42 -11.48
CA ASP A 190 -11.15 -4.67 -10.30
C ASP A 190 -10.07 -4.62 -9.19
N ASN A 191 -10.31 -3.77 -8.19
CA ASN A 191 -9.36 -3.45 -7.11
C ASN A 191 -9.54 -4.37 -5.88
N HIS A 192 -9.38 -5.67 -6.07
CA HIS A 192 -9.66 -6.66 -5.02
C HIS A 192 -8.71 -6.61 -3.83
N TRP A 193 -7.41 -6.37 -4.03
CA TRP A 193 -6.46 -6.21 -2.94
C TRP A 193 -6.79 -4.97 -2.13
N PHE A 194 -6.96 -3.83 -2.79
CA PHE A 194 -7.20 -2.56 -2.10
C PHE A 194 -8.50 -2.61 -1.29
N ASN A 195 -9.56 -3.17 -1.87
CA ASN A 195 -10.87 -3.31 -1.23
C ASN A 195 -10.91 -4.37 -0.11
N SER A 196 -9.87 -5.20 0.03
CA SER A 196 -9.80 -6.19 1.11
C SER A 196 -9.35 -5.60 2.46
N GLY A 197 -8.79 -4.39 2.45
CA GLY A 197 -8.29 -3.70 3.62
C GLY A 197 -8.86 -2.29 3.79
N SER A 198 -8.35 -1.56 4.78
CA SER A 198 -8.69 -0.16 5.01
C SER A 198 -7.41 0.68 5.13
N PRO A 199 -7.21 1.70 4.28
CA PRO A 199 -6.05 2.58 4.35
C PRO A 199 -6.20 3.67 5.42
N LYS A 200 -7.33 3.77 6.12
CA LYS A 200 -7.65 4.91 6.99
C LYS A 200 -6.56 5.23 8.01
N LEU A 201 -5.99 4.22 8.66
CA LEU A 201 -4.89 4.47 9.61
C LEU A 201 -3.66 5.08 8.93
N LEU A 202 -3.32 4.64 7.72
CA LEU A 202 -2.19 5.18 6.96
C LEU A 202 -2.39 6.66 6.66
N PHE A 203 -3.60 7.06 6.27
CA PHE A 203 -3.91 8.45 5.96
C PHE A 203 -3.79 9.34 7.20
N HIS A 204 -4.30 8.89 8.34
CA HIS A 204 -4.09 9.61 9.61
C HIS A 204 -2.61 9.65 10.03
N LEU A 205 -1.82 8.61 9.73
CA LEU A 205 -0.38 8.61 10.01
C LEU A 205 0.38 9.59 9.10
N ILE A 206 -0.01 9.70 7.83
CA ILE A 206 0.55 10.67 6.87
C ILE A 206 0.30 12.09 7.36
N GLN A 207 -0.97 12.41 7.67
CA GLN A 207 -1.38 13.73 8.15
C GLN A 207 -0.66 14.14 9.45
N ARG A 208 -0.43 13.20 10.38
CA ARG A 208 0.24 13.49 11.67
C ARG A 208 1.76 13.62 11.60
N LYS A 209 2.41 12.93 10.65
CA LYS A 209 3.87 12.82 10.61
C LYS A 209 4.53 13.88 9.74
N ASP A 210 3.75 14.82 9.22
CA ASP A 210 4.22 15.82 8.25
C ASP A 210 5.00 15.14 7.11
N PHE A 211 4.45 14.02 6.64
CA PHE A 211 5.08 13.22 5.60
C PHE A 211 4.68 13.77 4.24
N SER A 212 5.60 14.49 3.58
CA SER A 212 5.39 14.89 2.19
C SER A 212 5.26 13.67 1.28
N ILE A 213 4.08 13.51 0.67
CA ILE A 213 3.73 12.39 -0.23
C ILE A 213 4.68 12.32 -1.44
N THR A 214 5.24 13.45 -1.85
CA THR A 214 6.21 13.56 -2.95
C THR A 214 7.47 12.70 -2.73
N LYS A 215 7.80 12.36 -1.47
CA LYS A 215 8.93 11.48 -1.12
C LYS A 215 8.82 10.06 -1.69
N PHE A 216 7.64 9.62 -2.14
CA PHE A 216 7.47 8.30 -2.75
C PHE A 216 8.23 8.12 -4.08
N GLU A 217 8.64 9.19 -4.78
CA GLU A 217 9.35 9.10 -6.06
C GLU A 217 10.74 8.46 -5.95
N ASP A 218 11.47 8.75 -4.86
CA ASP A 218 12.78 8.15 -4.58
C ASP A 218 12.93 7.76 -3.10
N LEU A 219 11.91 7.07 -2.58
CA LEU A 219 11.92 6.61 -1.20
C LEU A 219 12.99 5.53 -1.00
N ARG A 220 14.04 5.89 -0.24
CA ARG A 220 15.14 4.99 0.14
C ARG A 220 15.28 4.91 1.64
N VAL A 221 15.41 3.70 2.17
CA VAL A 221 15.58 3.45 3.61
C VAL A 221 16.62 2.37 3.86
N GLU A 222 17.20 2.36 5.05
CA GLU A 222 18.01 1.23 5.50
C GLU A 222 17.14 -0.02 5.66
N LYS A 223 17.61 -1.19 5.21
CA LYS A 223 16.89 -2.48 5.31
C LYS A 223 16.45 -2.79 6.75
N SER A 224 17.26 -2.43 7.74
CA SER A 224 16.97 -2.62 9.17
C SER A 224 15.72 -1.86 9.65
N LYS A 225 15.40 -0.72 9.03
CA LYS A 225 14.24 0.12 9.41
C LYS A 225 12.90 -0.45 8.96
N LEU A 226 12.90 -1.43 8.04
CA LEU A 226 11.69 -2.10 7.58
C LEU A 226 11.07 -3.03 8.64
N ASN A 227 11.88 -3.45 9.62
CA ASN A 227 11.49 -4.41 10.65
C ASN A 227 11.87 -3.83 12.02
N PRO A 228 11.03 -2.93 12.56
CA PRO A 228 11.29 -2.34 13.86
C PRO A 228 11.36 -3.42 14.94
N SER A 229 12.27 -3.23 15.90
CA SER A 229 12.49 -4.19 16.99
C SER A 229 11.34 -4.19 18.01
N SER A 230 10.58 -3.09 18.05
CA SER A 230 9.44 -2.86 18.93
C SER A 230 8.34 -2.14 18.18
N ILE A 231 7.08 -2.44 18.54
CA ILE A 231 5.92 -1.75 17.98
C ILE A 231 5.94 -0.23 18.22
N LYS A 232 6.63 0.23 19.26
CA LYS A 232 6.81 1.66 19.56
C LYS A 232 7.65 2.39 18.50
N GLU A 233 8.46 1.65 17.75
CA GLU A 233 9.32 2.15 16.67
C GLU A 233 8.63 2.06 15.31
N LEU A 234 7.40 1.53 15.25
CA LEU A 234 6.65 1.42 14.01
C LEU A 234 6.30 2.82 13.49
N THR A 235 6.96 3.20 12.40
CA THR A 235 6.72 4.44 11.66
C THR A 235 5.94 4.16 10.37
N LEU A 236 5.55 5.21 9.64
CA LEU A 236 4.74 5.11 8.43
C LEU A 236 5.35 4.14 7.39
N ILE A 237 6.64 4.29 7.08
CA ILE A 237 7.30 3.52 6.01
C ILE A 237 7.34 2.00 6.28
N PRO A 238 7.87 1.51 7.42
CA PRO A 238 7.81 0.08 7.72
C PRO A 238 6.37 -0.43 7.81
N PHE A 239 5.43 0.37 8.30
CA PHE A 239 4.02 -0.03 8.34
C PHE A 239 3.44 -0.20 6.92
N MET A 240 3.67 0.75 6.01
CA MET A 240 3.27 0.63 4.60
C MET A 240 3.94 -0.55 3.88
N TYR A 241 5.20 -0.85 4.21
CA TYR A 241 5.91 -2.02 3.67
C TYR A 241 5.29 -3.33 4.14
N GLN A 242 5.11 -3.49 5.46
CA GLN A 242 4.56 -4.72 6.04
C GLN A 242 3.10 -4.97 5.64
N THR A 243 2.32 -3.90 5.46
CA THR A 243 0.93 -3.99 4.97
C THR A 243 0.83 -4.17 3.46
N GLY A 244 1.95 -4.18 2.72
CA GLY A 244 1.97 -4.42 1.28
C GLY A 244 1.64 -3.21 0.40
N TYR A 245 1.53 -2.01 0.95
CA TYR A 245 1.43 -0.78 0.14
C TYR A 245 2.76 -0.44 -0.52
N LEU A 246 3.88 -0.75 0.13
CA LEU A 246 5.21 -0.57 -0.43
C LEU A 246 5.92 -1.92 -0.60
N THR A 247 6.82 -1.97 -1.58
CA THR A 247 7.59 -3.16 -1.89
C THR A 247 9.00 -2.81 -2.36
N ILE A 248 9.92 -3.77 -2.31
CA ILE A 248 11.31 -3.57 -2.73
C ILE A 248 11.37 -3.43 -4.25
N LYS A 249 11.87 -2.28 -4.74
CA LYS A 249 12.18 -2.08 -6.16
C LYS A 249 13.65 -2.35 -6.46
N GLU A 250 14.53 -1.89 -5.59
CA GLU A 250 15.99 -1.93 -5.76
C GLU A 250 16.66 -2.06 -4.40
N ILE A 251 17.84 -2.68 -4.38
CA ILE A 251 18.74 -2.66 -3.23
C ILE A 251 20.09 -2.18 -3.75
N SER A 252 20.60 -1.08 -3.21
CA SER A 252 21.89 -0.51 -3.61
C SER A 252 23.05 -1.34 -3.05
N ALA A 253 24.27 -1.11 -3.57
CA ALA A 253 25.47 -1.78 -3.09
C ALA A 253 25.76 -1.48 -1.60
N GLU A 254 25.35 -0.30 -1.13
CA GLU A 254 25.49 0.17 0.26
C GLU A 254 24.40 -0.38 1.19
N GLY A 255 23.46 -1.18 0.67
CA GLY A 255 22.39 -1.80 1.45
C GLY A 255 21.15 -0.92 1.66
N LEU A 256 21.03 0.20 0.93
CA LEU A 256 19.81 1.01 0.92
C LEU A 256 18.74 0.34 0.05
N VAL A 257 17.52 0.31 0.54
CA VAL A 257 16.37 -0.30 -0.13
C VAL A 257 15.51 0.79 -0.73
N LYS A 258 15.32 0.77 -2.06
CA LYS A 258 14.31 1.59 -2.74
C LYS A 258 12.95 0.94 -2.59
N LEU A 259 12.00 1.71 -2.09
CA LEU A 259 10.61 1.29 -1.95
C LEU A 259 9.71 2.06 -2.93
N SER A 260 8.68 1.39 -3.42
CA SER A 260 7.59 2.03 -4.17
C SER A 260 6.37 1.10 -4.16
N PHE A 261 5.24 1.56 -4.68
CA PHE A 261 4.04 0.76 -4.80
C PHE A 261 4.29 -0.49 -5.66
N PRO A 262 3.70 -1.66 -5.32
CA PRO A 262 3.98 -2.90 -6.02
C PRO A 262 3.54 -2.88 -7.47
N ASN A 263 2.34 -2.39 -7.72
CA ASN A 263 1.64 -2.46 -9.00
C ASN A 263 0.65 -1.29 -9.14
N PHE A 264 -0.01 -1.21 -10.30
CA PHE A 264 -0.95 -0.13 -10.61
C PHE A 264 -2.16 -0.12 -9.68
N GLU A 265 -2.74 -1.28 -9.34
CA GLU A 265 -3.90 -1.36 -8.44
C GLU A 265 -3.62 -0.64 -7.12
N VAL A 266 -2.50 -0.97 -6.47
CA VAL A 266 -2.16 -0.40 -5.16
C VAL A 266 -1.85 1.09 -5.28
N GLU A 267 -1.04 1.49 -6.26
CA GLU A 267 -0.63 2.88 -6.45
C GLU A 267 -1.84 3.78 -6.73
N SER A 268 -2.64 3.45 -7.75
CA SER A 268 -3.74 4.31 -8.19
C SER A 268 -4.80 4.47 -7.11
N ASN A 269 -5.15 3.38 -6.43
CA ASN A 269 -6.19 3.42 -5.40
C ASN A 269 -5.69 4.10 -4.12
N PHE A 270 -4.43 3.89 -3.73
CA PHE A 270 -3.87 4.59 -2.58
C PHE A 270 -3.89 6.10 -2.80
N LEU A 271 -3.40 6.57 -3.96
CA LEU A 271 -3.27 8.00 -4.23
C LEU A 271 -4.63 8.70 -4.40
N ILE A 272 -5.60 8.08 -5.08
CA ILE A 272 -6.94 8.68 -5.22
C ILE A 272 -7.69 8.73 -3.88
N ASN A 273 -7.59 7.70 -3.05
CA ASN A 273 -8.25 7.69 -1.74
C ASN A 273 -7.54 8.62 -0.74
N LEU A 274 -6.23 8.83 -0.89
CA LEU A 274 -5.50 9.83 -0.11
C LEU A 274 -5.88 11.25 -0.52
N LEU A 275 -6.07 11.50 -1.81
CA LEU A 275 -6.60 12.77 -2.34
C LEU A 275 -8.00 13.07 -1.77
N ASP A 276 -8.88 12.08 -1.83
CA ASP A 276 -10.24 12.15 -1.27
C ASP A 276 -10.19 12.50 0.24
N PHE A 277 -9.35 11.79 0.99
CA PHE A 277 -9.16 12.03 2.42
C PHE A 277 -8.58 13.42 2.74
N MET A 278 -7.55 13.86 2.02
CA MET A 278 -6.89 15.17 2.26
C MET A 278 -7.75 16.35 1.84
N THR A 279 -8.76 16.12 1.01
CA THR A 279 -9.65 17.17 0.49
C THR A 279 -11.04 17.11 1.09
N GLU A 280 -11.27 16.29 2.13
CA GLU A 280 -12.57 16.16 2.79
C GLU A 280 -13.71 15.87 1.80
N ASP A 281 -13.48 14.90 0.92
CA ASP A 281 -14.40 14.46 -0.14
C ASP A 281 -14.72 15.52 -1.22
N LYS A 282 -13.99 16.65 -1.25
CA LYS A 282 -14.15 17.71 -2.25
C LYS A 282 -13.62 17.33 -3.62
N ILE A 283 -12.57 16.51 -3.68
CA ILE A 283 -12.07 15.93 -4.94
C ILE A 283 -12.22 14.42 -4.88
N ASN A 284 -12.98 13.86 -5.82
CA ASN A 284 -13.19 12.42 -5.87
C ASN A 284 -12.79 11.83 -7.24
N THR A 285 -13.03 10.52 -7.39
CA THR A 285 -12.67 9.75 -8.59
C THR A 285 -13.37 10.27 -9.86
N VAL A 286 -14.57 10.85 -9.74
CA VAL A 286 -15.34 11.38 -10.89
C VAL A 286 -14.69 12.64 -11.45
N ASP A 287 -14.19 13.52 -10.59
CA ASP A 287 -13.51 14.75 -11.00
C ASP A 287 -12.23 14.42 -11.77
N ILE A 288 -11.43 13.51 -11.23
CA ILE A 288 -10.21 13.00 -11.87
C ILE A 288 -10.54 12.29 -13.19
N TYR A 289 -11.64 11.53 -13.27
CA TYR A 289 -12.07 10.87 -14.49
C TYR A 289 -12.34 11.89 -15.61
N TYR A 290 -13.09 12.96 -15.33
CA TYR A 290 -13.41 13.97 -16.33
C TYR A 290 -12.21 14.82 -16.71
N LEU A 291 -11.36 15.19 -15.75
CA LEU A 291 -10.10 15.87 -16.00
C LEU A 291 -9.21 15.04 -16.94
N ARG A 292 -9.00 13.75 -16.62
CA ARG A 292 -8.26 12.81 -17.46
C ARG A 292 -8.87 12.65 -18.85
N LYS A 293 -10.19 12.49 -18.93
CA LYS A 293 -10.90 12.30 -20.20
C LYS A 293 -10.67 13.50 -21.12
N SER A 294 -10.77 14.72 -20.59
CA SER A 294 -10.52 15.93 -21.38
C SER A 294 -9.08 16.02 -21.88
N LEU A 295 -8.10 15.60 -21.08
CA LEU A 295 -6.70 15.51 -21.48
C LEU A 295 -6.49 14.51 -22.63
N VAL A 296 -7.03 13.29 -22.50
CA VAL A 296 -6.92 12.24 -23.54
C VAL A 296 -7.59 12.66 -24.85
N GLN A 297 -8.71 13.39 -24.77
CA GLN A 297 -9.42 13.90 -25.94
C GLN A 297 -8.80 15.18 -26.53
N ASN A 298 -7.72 15.70 -25.93
CA ASN A 298 -7.11 16.98 -26.25
C ASN A 298 -8.11 18.16 -26.23
N ASP A 299 -9.13 18.08 -25.37
CA ASP A 299 -10.14 19.12 -25.19
C ASP A 299 -9.67 20.14 -24.15
N LYS A 300 -8.92 21.12 -24.65
CA LYS A 300 -8.30 22.20 -23.85
C LYS A 300 -9.33 23.01 -23.05
N GLN A 301 -10.52 23.23 -23.60
CA GLN A 301 -11.55 24.04 -22.95
C GLN A 301 -12.17 23.28 -21.78
N GLN A 302 -12.51 22.01 -21.98
CA GLN A 302 -13.04 21.16 -20.92
C GLN A 302 -12.00 20.87 -19.83
N PHE A 303 -10.73 20.67 -20.21
CA PHE A 303 -9.65 20.49 -19.24
C PHE A 303 -9.55 21.70 -18.30
N LYS A 304 -9.49 22.92 -18.85
CA LYS A 304 -9.48 24.16 -18.06
C LYS A 304 -10.71 24.26 -17.16
N LYS A 305 -11.89 23.91 -17.67
CA LYS A 305 -13.14 23.98 -16.88
C LYS A 305 -13.10 23.03 -15.68
N TYR A 306 -12.73 21.76 -15.87
CA TYR A 306 -12.65 20.79 -14.78
C TYR A 306 -11.55 21.15 -13.78
N LEU A 307 -10.39 21.62 -14.25
CA LEU A 307 -9.32 22.06 -13.38
C LEU A 307 -9.75 23.26 -12.51
N ASN A 308 -10.42 24.27 -13.08
CA ASN A 308 -10.95 25.40 -12.31
C ASN A 308 -11.95 24.94 -11.24
N SER A 309 -12.89 24.05 -11.59
CA SER A 309 -13.85 23.50 -10.62
C SER A 309 -13.15 22.83 -9.44
N ILE A 310 -12.15 21.99 -9.73
CA ILE A 310 -11.35 21.32 -8.70
C ILE A 310 -10.66 22.34 -7.79
N ILE A 311 -10.08 23.40 -8.36
CA ILE A 311 -9.40 24.44 -7.58
C ILE A 311 -10.37 25.25 -6.73
N ASP A 312 -11.55 25.57 -7.24
CA ASP A 312 -12.57 26.28 -6.48
C ASP A 312 -13.06 25.44 -5.29
N ASP A 313 -13.27 24.14 -5.48
CA ASP A 313 -13.62 23.23 -4.38
C ASP A 313 -12.50 23.11 -3.34
N LEU A 314 -11.23 23.17 -3.76
CA LEU A 314 -10.07 23.18 -2.87
C LEU A 314 -9.95 24.44 -2.01
N LYS A 315 -10.54 25.57 -2.39
CA LYS A 315 -10.50 26.81 -1.57
C LYS A 315 -11.21 26.61 -0.24
N GLU A 316 -12.23 25.76 -0.21
CA GLU A 316 -13.04 25.43 0.96
C GLU A 316 -12.37 24.41 1.90
N VAL A 317 -11.26 23.80 1.48
CA VAL A 317 -10.52 22.83 2.32
C VAL A 317 -9.70 23.58 3.37
N GLU A 318 -9.84 23.16 4.63
CA GLU A 318 -9.04 23.66 5.74
C GLU A 318 -7.62 23.08 5.68
N ILE A 319 -6.62 23.96 5.75
CA ILE A 319 -5.21 23.55 5.72
C ILE A 319 -4.74 23.43 7.17
N ASN A 320 -4.14 22.30 7.52
CA ASN A 320 -3.65 22.05 8.87
C ASN A 320 -2.67 23.14 9.30
N GLU A 321 -2.76 23.64 10.53
CA GLU A 321 -1.90 24.72 11.03
C GLU A 321 -0.39 24.41 10.97
N SER A 322 -0.02 23.12 10.96
CA SER A 322 1.36 22.66 10.87
C SER A 322 1.91 22.62 9.44
N GLU A 323 1.07 22.77 8.42
CA GLU A 323 1.42 22.64 7.01
C GLU A 323 1.32 24.00 6.31
N SER A 324 2.33 24.37 5.52
CA SER A 324 2.22 25.61 4.73
C SER A 324 1.24 25.43 3.57
N VAL A 325 0.55 26.51 3.18
CA VAL A 325 -0.38 26.52 2.02
C VAL A 325 0.31 25.94 0.77
N LYS A 326 1.58 26.27 0.59
CA LYS A 326 2.40 25.81 -0.52
C LYS A 326 2.61 24.29 -0.49
N GLU A 327 3.00 23.73 0.64
CA GLU A 327 3.22 22.29 0.80
C GLU A 327 1.92 21.50 0.60
N PHE A 328 0.80 22.04 1.09
CA PHE A 328 -0.52 21.47 0.86
C PHE A 328 -0.83 21.38 -0.65
N TYR A 329 -0.77 22.51 -1.37
CA TYR A 329 -1.08 22.52 -2.81
C TYR A 329 -0.07 21.70 -3.64
N GLN A 330 1.20 21.67 -3.26
CA GLN A 330 2.20 20.80 -3.90
C GLN A 330 1.83 19.33 -3.81
N GLN A 331 1.37 18.88 -2.64
CA GLN A 331 0.93 17.51 -2.45
C GLN A 331 -0.37 17.22 -3.19
N ILE A 332 -1.34 18.14 -3.17
CA ILE A 332 -2.59 17.98 -3.91
C ILE A 332 -2.34 17.90 -5.42
N PHE A 333 -1.50 18.77 -5.99
CA PHE A 333 -1.15 18.70 -7.41
C PHE A 333 -0.39 17.43 -7.77
N TYR A 334 0.50 16.96 -6.89
CA TYR A 334 1.12 15.66 -7.04
C TYR A 334 0.10 14.52 -7.07
N LEU A 335 -0.84 14.51 -6.13
CA LEU A 335 -1.90 13.50 -6.07
C LEU A 335 -2.81 13.56 -7.29
N ILE A 336 -3.26 14.74 -7.71
CA ILE A 336 -4.07 14.93 -8.93
C ILE A 336 -3.32 14.39 -10.14
N ALA A 337 -2.07 14.81 -10.33
CA ALA A 337 -1.27 14.38 -11.46
C ALA A 337 -1.03 12.87 -11.46
N LYS A 338 -0.77 12.25 -10.31
CA LYS A 338 -0.65 10.80 -10.24
C LYS A 338 -1.98 10.08 -10.47
N ALA A 339 -3.08 10.60 -9.94
CA ALA A 339 -4.42 10.03 -10.09
C ALA A 339 -4.95 10.12 -11.53
N LEU A 340 -4.43 11.05 -12.33
CA LEU A 340 -4.64 11.06 -13.77
C LEU A 340 -4.05 9.81 -14.46
N SER A 341 -3.13 9.07 -13.83
CA SER A 341 -2.61 7.83 -14.40
C SER A 341 -3.72 6.80 -14.64
N SER A 342 -3.57 6.03 -15.70
CA SER A 342 -4.43 4.90 -16.03
C SER A 342 -3.63 3.85 -16.81
N LEU A 343 -4.28 2.75 -17.19
CA LEU A 343 -3.71 1.79 -18.15
C LEU A 343 -3.17 2.44 -19.42
N TYR A 344 -3.87 3.46 -19.91
CA TYR A 344 -3.61 4.08 -21.22
C TYR A 344 -2.98 5.46 -21.12
N LEU A 345 -2.77 5.98 -19.91
CA LEU A 345 -2.13 7.26 -19.64
C LEU A 345 -1.12 7.06 -18.52
N LYS A 346 0.16 6.95 -18.87
CA LYS A 346 1.24 6.81 -17.88
C LYS A 346 1.75 8.20 -17.51
N ILE A 347 1.73 8.52 -16.23
CA ILE A 347 2.27 9.78 -15.74
C ILE A 347 3.57 9.50 -15.00
N SER A 348 4.67 9.87 -15.63
CA SER A 348 5.99 9.93 -14.98
C SER A 348 6.17 11.31 -14.40
N SER A 349 6.36 11.39 -13.09
CA SER A 349 6.76 12.61 -12.41
C SER A 349 8.26 12.80 -12.49
N GLN A 350 8.68 14.04 -12.68
CA GLN A 350 10.00 14.47 -12.26
C GLN A 350 9.78 15.63 -11.32
N ILE A 351 10.01 15.41 -10.03
CA ILE A 351 10.05 16.53 -9.09
C ILE A 351 11.37 17.25 -9.36
N LEU A 352 11.35 18.25 -10.24
CA LEU A 352 12.36 19.29 -10.25
C LEU A 352 12.10 20.11 -9.00
N ASN A 353 12.73 19.70 -7.91
CA ASN A 353 12.54 20.32 -6.59
C ASN A 353 13.26 21.67 -6.56
N THR A 354 12.73 22.65 -7.28
CA THR A 354 12.87 24.04 -6.89
C THR A 354 11.77 24.32 -5.89
N GLU A 355 11.94 25.32 -5.02
CA GLU A 355 10.85 25.76 -4.17
C GLU A 355 9.58 26.10 -5.00
N GLU A 356 9.67 26.31 -6.31
CA GLU A 356 8.68 27.05 -7.09
C GLU A 356 7.90 26.23 -8.14
N SER A 357 8.20 24.94 -8.34
CA SER A 357 7.47 24.14 -9.36
C SER A 357 7.43 22.63 -9.11
N VAL A 358 6.44 21.97 -9.70
CA VAL A 358 6.36 20.50 -9.80
C VAL A 358 5.97 20.11 -11.22
N GLU A 359 6.73 19.20 -11.85
CA GLU A 359 6.50 18.76 -13.24
C GLU A 359 6.09 17.28 -13.35
N PHE A 360 5.16 17.03 -14.26
CA PHE A 360 4.61 15.72 -14.56
C PHE A 360 4.56 15.50 -16.06
N LYS A 361 5.25 14.47 -16.54
CA LYS A 361 5.14 13.99 -17.91
C LYS A 361 4.02 12.99 -18.00
N ALA A 362 3.01 13.25 -18.82
CA ALA A 362 1.89 12.37 -19.05
C ALA A 362 1.91 11.86 -20.49
N LYS A 363 1.79 10.55 -20.69
CA LYS A 363 1.91 9.92 -22.00
C LYS A 363 0.72 9.01 -22.30
N THR A 364 0.06 9.23 -23.44
CA THR A 364 -0.86 8.27 -24.05
C THR A 364 -0.18 7.48 -25.18
N GLU A 365 -0.92 6.60 -25.85
CA GLU A 365 -0.43 5.90 -27.05
C GLU A 365 -0.12 6.88 -28.19
N ASP A 366 -0.94 7.92 -28.36
CA ASP A 366 -0.90 8.83 -29.51
C ASP A 366 -0.31 10.21 -29.20
N ASN A 367 -0.26 10.62 -27.93
CA ASN A 367 0.11 11.98 -27.52
C ASN A 367 1.06 11.98 -26.32
N HIS A 368 1.97 12.93 -26.32
CA HIS A 368 2.80 13.27 -25.16
C HIS A 368 2.33 14.60 -24.59
N PHE A 369 2.14 14.65 -23.27
CA PHE A 369 1.76 15.83 -22.53
C PHE A 369 2.81 16.09 -21.46
N LEU A 370 3.17 17.36 -21.27
CA LEU A 370 3.97 17.79 -20.13
C LEU A 370 3.10 18.75 -19.31
N LEU A 371 2.76 18.36 -18.09
CA LEU A 371 1.99 19.13 -17.13
C LEU A 371 2.94 19.72 -16.10
N SER A 372 3.07 21.04 -16.05
CA SER A 372 3.93 21.74 -15.10
C SER A 372 3.09 22.65 -14.22
N PHE A 373 3.19 22.49 -12.90
CA PHE A 373 2.55 23.32 -11.90
C PHE A 373 3.59 24.27 -11.29
N HIS A 374 3.37 25.57 -11.42
CA HIS A 374 4.26 26.62 -10.94
C HIS A 374 3.55 27.42 -9.84
N TYR A 375 4.32 27.86 -8.84
CA TYR A 375 3.82 28.67 -7.72
C TYR A 375 4.46 30.07 -7.80
N GLY A 376 3.98 30.91 -8.72
CA GLY A 376 4.50 32.26 -8.96
C GLY A 376 3.45 33.35 -8.79
N GLN A 377 3.81 34.45 -8.13
CA GLN A 377 2.90 35.60 -7.94
C GLN A 377 2.87 36.55 -9.16
N ASP A 378 3.89 36.54 -10.01
CA ASP A 378 3.97 37.41 -11.19
C ASP A 378 4.20 36.64 -12.51
N GLU A 379 3.76 37.27 -13.60
CA GLU A 379 3.76 36.70 -14.96
C GLU A 379 5.19 36.50 -15.52
N GLU A 380 6.17 37.26 -15.03
CA GLU A 380 7.56 37.19 -15.49
C GLU A 380 8.25 35.93 -14.95
N THR A 381 8.08 35.65 -13.65
CA THR A 381 8.57 34.44 -13.00
C THR A 381 7.96 33.18 -13.63
N PHE A 382 6.67 33.21 -13.93
CA PHE A 382 5.99 32.11 -14.63
C PHE A 382 6.57 31.85 -16.02
N ARG A 383 6.80 32.90 -16.82
CA ARG A 383 7.39 32.78 -18.17
C ARG A 383 8.81 32.21 -18.13
N GLN A 384 9.61 32.56 -17.11
CA GLN A 384 10.96 32.01 -16.93
C GLN A 384 10.91 30.50 -16.64
N LEU A 385 10.14 30.08 -15.64
CA LEU A 385 10.02 28.66 -15.25
C LEU A 385 9.48 27.82 -16.41
N LYS A 386 8.48 28.32 -17.13
CA LYS A 386 7.92 27.66 -18.31
C LYS A 386 8.97 27.43 -19.42
N ALA A 387 9.82 28.41 -19.69
CA ALA A 387 10.84 28.29 -20.73
C ALA A 387 11.88 27.21 -20.41
N GLU A 388 12.16 26.98 -19.13
CA GLU A 388 13.05 25.90 -18.66
C GLU A 388 12.41 24.50 -18.85
N SER A 389 11.08 24.41 -18.74
CA SER A 389 10.31 23.17 -18.92
C SER A 389 10.08 22.76 -20.39
N GLU A 390 10.03 23.71 -21.34
CA GLU A 390 9.76 23.48 -22.78
C GLU A 390 10.96 22.84 -23.54
N THR A 391 11.49 21.69 -23.08
CA THR A 391 12.70 21.06 -23.67
C THR A 391 12.44 19.83 -24.55
N GLU A 392 11.23 19.27 -24.53
CA GLU A 392 10.87 18.09 -25.35
C GLU A 392 10.13 18.47 -26.64
N LYS A 393 10.63 17.96 -27.77
CA LYS A 393 9.97 18.07 -29.08
C LYS A 393 8.78 17.11 -29.15
N ASP A 394 7.70 17.54 -29.83
CA ASP A 394 6.48 16.77 -30.10
C ASP A 394 5.58 16.47 -28.88
N SER A 395 5.58 17.36 -27.88
CA SER A 395 4.71 17.28 -26.70
C SER A 395 3.74 18.47 -26.62
N THR A 396 2.49 18.21 -26.24
CA THR A 396 1.57 19.28 -25.80
C THR A 396 1.96 19.72 -24.40
N TYR A 397 2.34 20.99 -24.26
CA TYR A 397 2.74 21.59 -23.00
C TYR A 397 1.53 22.22 -22.31
N ILE A 398 1.30 21.85 -21.05
CA ILE A 398 0.26 22.37 -20.16
C ILE A 398 0.97 22.98 -18.96
N SER A 399 1.07 24.31 -18.94
CA SER A 399 1.62 25.06 -17.81
C SER A 399 0.48 25.62 -16.98
N ILE A 400 0.57 25.46 -15.66
CA ILE A 400 -0.41 25.93 -14.69
C ILE A 400 0.32 26.84 -13.70
N ASN A 401 -0.04 28.13 -13.65
CA ASN A 401 0.42 29.04 -12.61
C ASN A 401 -0.63 29.13 -11.51
N PHE A 402 -0.20 28.92 -10.26
CA PHE A 402 -1.07 28.93 -9.09
C PHE A 402 -0.68 30.07 -8.12
N ASP A 403 -1.64 30.94 -7.83
CA ASP A 403 -1.48 32.00 -6.83
C ASP A 403 -1.77 31.42 -5.43
N LEU A 404 -0.71 31.31 -4.62
CA LEU A 404 -0.79 30.80 -3.25
C LEU A 404 -1.55 31.72 -2.28
N GLN A 405 -1.59 33.03 -2.53
CA GLN A 405 -2.30 33.98 -1.67
C GLN A 405 -3.80 33.91 -1.90
N GLN A 406 -4.23 33.90 -3.17
CA GLN A 406 -5.63 33.81 -3.55
C GLN A 406 -6.16 32.36 -3.60
N ARG A 407 -5.25 31.38 -3.51
CA ARG A 407 -5.54 29.94 -3.66
C ARG A 407 -6.27 29.64 -4.97
N GLU A 408 -5.81 30.24 -6.07
CA GLU A 408 -6.48 30.13 -7.37
C GLU A 408 -5.53 29.98 -8.56
N LEU A 409 -6.09 29.59 -9.70
CA LEU A 409 -5.34 29.53 -10.96
C LEU A 409 -5.14 30.95 -11.49
N ALA A 410 -3.90 31.41 -11.48
CA ALA A 410 -3.51 32.68 -12.09
C ALA A 410 -3.51 32.57 -13.62
N GLU A 411 -2.94 31.48 -14.15
CA GLU A 411 -2.84 31.27 -15.59
C GLU A 411 -2.80 29.76 -15.94
N VAL A 412 -3.43 29.40 -17.06
CA VAL A 412 -3.29 28.05 -17.65
C VAL A 412 -3.03 28.18 -19.14
N GLU A 413 -1.85 27.78 -19.58
CA GLU A 413 -1.44 27.81 -20.99
C GLU A 413 -1.33 26.39 -21.55
N ILE A 414 -1.90 26.16 -22.73
CA ILE A 414 -1.84 24.86 -23.41
C ILE A 414 -1.35 25.05 -24.85
N LYS A 415 -0.09 24.70 -25.08
CA LYS A 415 0.62 24.83 -26.36
C LYS A 415 0.85 23.45 -26.97
N SER A 416 0.64 23.31 -28.27
CA SER A 416 0.78 22.04 -28.99
C SER A 416 1.85 22.13 -30.05
#